data_AF-A5E1X8-F1
#
_entry.id   AF-A5E1X8-F1
#
_cell.length_a   1.000
_cell.length_b   1.000
_cell.length_c   1.000
_cell.angle_alpha   90.00
_cell.angle_beta   90.00
_cell.angle_gamma   90.00
#
_symmetry.space_group_name_H-M   'P 1'
#
loop_
_entity.id
_entity.type
_entity.pdbx_description
1 polymer ?
#
loop_
_entity_poly.entity_id
_entity_poly.type
_entity_poly.pdbx_seq_one_letter_code
_entity_poly.pdbx_strand_id
1 'polypeptide(L)'
;MSELSLNWKKLSSKISKKPSQTRPSLAKSKTQGRQNVMKTSRVSKALLINVNSHYSASSQSSPSSKDKSSLASRNASSIQKMLWTRDNNFKAQVDAEVIVNSPDDKRLEPGKYLAMDCEFVGIGKDGEHNALARVSIVNFFGHVIMDEYVRPKARVTDFRTSISGVAPWHLKDATPFDDVQKKVSALIKDRILVGHAIANDLECLQLSHPRRMLRDTVSCSEYRKVAGGRSPSLRKLMQHFFKINIQDGEHSSVEDARATMLLFRRAKDDIERNMERRN
;
A
#
# COMPACT_ATOMS: atom_id res chain seq x y z
N MET A 1 -7.85 16.68 -22.72
CA MET A 1 -6.38 16.62 -22.70
C MET A 1 -5.85 17.68 -21.75
N SER A 2 -4.77 17.34 -21.03
CA SER A 2 -3.88 18.18 -20.21
C SER A 2 -4.48 19.07 -19.12
N GLU A 3 -4.43 18.62 -17.86
CA GLU A 3 -3.92 19.42 -16.74
C GLU A 3 -3.69 18.55 -15.49
N LEU A 4 -2.58 17.79 -15.47
CA LEU A 4 -2.04 17.17 -14.25
C LEU A 4 -0.52 17.38 -14.21
N SER A 5 -0.09 18.64 -14.20
CA SER A 5 1.33 19.02 -14.03
C SER A 5 1.54 20.37 -13.33
N LEU A 6 0.49 20.99 -12.76
CA LEU A 6 0.59 22.35 -12.21
C LEU A 6 1.38 22.42 -10.88
N ASN A 7 1.68 21.29 -10.23
CA ASN A 7 2.44 21.29 -8.98
C ASN A 7 3.97 21.30 -9.16
N TRP A 8 4.48 20.96 -10.34
CA TRP A 8 5.93 20.94 -10.61
C TRP A 8 6.52 22.35 -10.71
N LYS A 9 5.80 23.27 -11.39
CA LYS A 9 6.27 24.65 -11.60
C LYS A 9 6.43 25.41 -10.27
N LYS A 10 5.51 25.21 -9.32
CA LYS A 10 5.55 25.83 -7.98
C LYS A 10 6.66 25.27 -7.07
N LEU A 11 7.08 24.01 -7.26
CA LEU A 11 8.19 23.42 -6.52
C LEU A 11 9.55 23.82 -7.09
N SER A 12 9.70 23.85 -8.42
CA SER A 12 10.97 24.19 -9.08
C SER A 12 11.44 25.62 -8.75
N SER A 13 10.51 26.57 -8.62
CA SER A 13 10.82 27.97 -8.30
C SER A 13 11.41 28.16 -6.91
N LYS A 14 11.26 27.19 -6.00
CA LYS A 14 11.86 27.23 -4.64
C LYS A 14 13.28 26.67 -4.59
N ILE A 15 13.70 25.91 -5.60
CA ILE A 15 15.03 25.28 -5.68
C ILE A 15 16.05 26.16 -6.41
N SER A 16 15.59 27.13 -7.21
CA SER A 16 16.43 27.95 -8.11
C SER A 16 17.18 29.14 -7.46
N LYS A 17 17.24 29.26 -6.13
CA LYS A 17 18.01 30.35 -5.49
C LYS A 17 19.18 29.81 -4.69
N LYS A 18 20.37 29.73 -5.31
CA LYS A 18 21.69 29.93 -4.71
C LYS A 18 22.76 30.14 -5.80
N PRO A 19 23.92 30.75 -5.48
CA PRO A 19 24.50 31.84 -6.26
C PRO A 19 25.58 31.41 -7.24
N SER A 20 25.75 32.27 -8.23
CA SER A 20 26.79 32.30 -9.27
C SER A 20 28.21 32.24 -8.73
N GLN A 21 29.07 31.37 -9.28
CA GLN A 21 30.47 31.69 -9.64
C GLN A 21 30.93 30.83 -10.84
N THR A 22 31.78 31.45 -11.66
CA THR A 22 32.13 31.21 -13.06
C THR A 22 33.33 30.28 -13.27
N ARG A 23 33.40 29.56 -14.43
CA ARG A 23 34.60 29.35 -15.30
C ARG A 23 34.33 28.41 -16.51
N PRO A 24 35.19 28.35 -17.56
CA PRO A 24 34.80 28.68 -18.93
C PRO A 24 34.65 27.49 -19.91
N SER A 25 34.13 27.85 -21.08
CA SER A 25 33.79 27.10 -22.29
C SER A 25 34.86 26.20 -22.90
N LEU A 26 34.45 25.09 -23.53
CA LEU A 26 34.84 24.74 -24.91
C LEU A 26 34.02 23.57 -25.52
N ALA A 27 33.62 23.80 -26.77
CA ALA A 27 33.38 22.89 -27.90
C ALA A 27 32.17 21.92 -27.94
N LYS A 28 31.37 22.14 -29.01
CA LYS A 28 30.29 21.31 -29.56
C LYS A 28 30.85 20.12 -30.36
N SER A 29 30.14 18.99 -30.36
CA SER A 29 30.01 18.17 -31.57
C SER A 29 28.57 17.64 -31.71
N LYS A 30 28.06 17.77 -32.95
CA LYS A 30 26.76 17.32 -33.42
C LYS A 30 26.91 15.88 -33.94
N THR A 31 25.92 15.02 -33.70
CA THR A 31 25.54 14.02 -34.72
C THR A 31 24.04 13.74 -34.69
N GLN A 32 23.50 13.57 -35.89
CA GLN A 32 22.10 13.46 -36.26
C GLN A 32 21.48 12.10 -35.94
N GLY A 33 20.22 12.14 -35.51
CA GLY A 33 19.07 11.50 -36.15
C GLY A 33 19.18 10.09 -36.71
N ARG A 34 18.39 9.16 -36.14
CA ARG A 34 17.68 8.15 -36.93
C ARG A 34 16.39 7.72 -36.24
N GLN A 35 15.28 8.02 -36.89
CA GLN A 35 13.96 7.48 -36.60
C GLN A 35 13.94 6.00 -37.00
N ASN A 36 13.31 5.16 -36.20
CA ASN A 36 12.78 3.88 -36.68
C ASN A 36 11.43 3.60 -36.02
N VAL A 37 10.41 3.60 -36.88
CA VAL A 37 9.04 3.16 -36.62
C VAL A 37 8.98 1.67 -36.90
N MET A 38 8.56 0.83 -35.95
CA MET A 38 7.93 -0.46 -36.27
C MET A 38 6.95 -0.92 -35.18
N LYS A 39 5.68 -0.87 -35.57
CA LYS A 39 4.60 -1.86 -35.42
C LYS A 39 4.47 -2.64 -34.10
N THR A 40 3.37 -2.32 -33.42
CA THR A 40 2.42 -3.18 -32.68
C THR A 40 2.68 -4.68 -32.69
N SER A 41 2.96 -5.24 -31.52
CA SER A 41 2.72 -6.66 -31.21
C SER A 41 1.97 -6.78 -29.88
N ARG A 42 0.81 -7.45 -29.91
CA ARG A 42 0.04 -7.89 -28.73
C ARG A 42 0.98 -8.67 -27.80
N VAL A 43 1.15 -8.21 -26.55
CA VAL A 43 1.88 -8.97 -25.54
C VAL A 43 0.90 -9.61 -24.58
N SER A 44 1.08 -10.90 -24.45
CA SER A 44 0.26 -11.89 -23.79
C SER A 44 0.16 -11.71 -22.28
N LYS A 45 -0.99 -12.12 -21.77
CA LYS A 45 -1.40 -12.22 -20.37
C LYS A 45 -0.57 -13.32 -19.68
N ALA A 46 0.57 -12.97 -19.08
CA ALA A 46 1.32 -13.84 -18.17
C ALA A 46 2.34 -13.03 -17.34
N LEU A 47 1.97 -12.68 -16.11
CA LEU A 47 2.89 -12.30 -15.04
C LEU A 47 2.15 -12.38 -13.70
N LEU A 48 2.01 -13.61 -13.21
CA LEU A 48 1.78 -13.90 -11.80
C LEU A 48 3.06 -14.54 -11.30
N ILE A 49 3.89 -13.76 -10.61
CA ILE A 49 5.10 -14.25 -9.96
C ILE A 49 4.70 -14.89 -8.64
N ASN A 50 4.99 -16.17 -8.55
CA ASN A 50 4.87 -17.01 -7.36
C ASN A 50 6.08 -16.70 -6.46
N VAL A 51 5.85 -16.07 -5.30
CA VAL A 51 6.90 -15.87 -4.28
C VAL A 51 6.67 -16.87 -3.16
N ASN A 52 7.30 -18.03 -3.29
CA ASN A 52 7.61 -18.94 -2.20
C ASN A 52 8.84 -19.75 -2.61
N SER A 53 10.03 -19.28 -2.24
CA SER A 53 11.28 -20.02 -2.36
C SER A 53 12.20 -19.56 -1.25
N HIS A 54 12.31 -20.40 -0.21
CA HIS A 54 13.54 -20.75 0.52
C HIS A 54 13.17 -21.62 1.72
N TYR A 55 12.86 -22.89 1.47
CA TYR A 55 13.02 -23.96 2.47
C TYR A 55 13.55 -25.20 1.75
N SER A 56 14.67 -25.69 2.26
CA SER A 56 15.45 -26.81 1.74
C SER A 56 14.63 -28.11 1.72
N ALA A 57 14.82 -28.89 0.66
CA ALA A 57 14.10 -30.12 0.39
C ALA A 57 14.37 -31.22 1.44
N SER A 58 13.30 -31.75 2.03
CA SER A 58 13.24 -33.14 2.48
C SER A 58 11.96 -33.77 1.93
N SER A 59 12.13 -34.96 1.36
CA SER A 59 11.17 -35.73 0.60
C SER A 59 10.00 -36.22 1.45
N GLN A 60 8.79 -35.64 1.28
CA GLN A 60 7.53 -36.26 1.67
C GLN A 60 6.38 -35.88 0.72
N SER A 61 5.43 -36.81 0.58
CA SER A 61 4.30 -36.86 -0.35
C SER A 61 3.45 -35.57 -0.38
N SER A 62 3.02 -35.19 -1.60
CA SER A 62 2.16 -34.03 -1.82
C SER A 62 0.75 -34.25 -1.27
N PRO A 63 0.22 -33.37 -0.38
CA PRO A 63 -1.16 -33.50 0.11
C PRO A 63 -2.17 -33.03 -0.92
N SER A 64 -3.38 -33.59 -0.84
CA SER A 64 -4.51 -33.25 -1.71
C SER A 64 -4.94 -31.78 -1.56
N SER A 65 -5.63 -31.24 -2.58
CA SER A 65 -6.12 -29.85 -2.62
C SER A 65 -7.11 -29.48 -1.51
N LYS A 66 -7.76 -30.47 -0.86
CA LYS A 66 -8.66 -30.25 0.29
C LYS A 66 -7.91 -30.01 1.60
N ASP A 67 -6.67 -30.50 1.74
CA ASP A 67 -5.92 -30.41 3.00
C ASP A 67 -5.24 -29.03 3.17
N LYS A 68 -4.81 -28.41 2.06
CA LYS A 68 -4.14 -27.08 2.05
C LYS A 68 -5.07 -25.93 2.45
N SER A 69 -6.35 -26.00 2.10
CA SER A 69 -7.34 -24.97 2.44
C SER A 69 -7.68 -24.96 3.93
N SER A 70 -7.72 -26.14 4.57
CA SER A 70 -7.96 -26.26 6.01
C SER A 70 -6.85 -25.62 6.85
N LEU A 71 -5.59 -25.70 6.40
CA LEU A 71 -4.43 -25.15 7.11
C LEU A 71 -4.34 -23.63 6.98
N ALA A 72 -4.67 -23.08 5.80
CA ALA A 72 -4.66 -21.63 5.55
C ALA A 72 -5.69 -20.88 6.43
N SER A 73 -6.86 -21.47 6.69
CA SER A 73 -7.85 -20.87 7.59
C SER A 73 -7.46 -20.97 9.06
N ARG A 74 -6.83 -22.09 9.46
CA ARG A 74 -6.34 -22.27 10.84
C ARG A 74 -5.30 -21.22 11.22
N ASN A 75 -4.41 -20.87 10.28
CA ASN A 75 -3.31 -19.92 10.50
C ASN A 75 -3.66 -18.45 10.18
N ALA A 76 -4.88 -18.15 9.73
CA ALA A 76 -5.28 -16.78 9.42
C ALA A 76 -5.37 -15.92 10.70
N SER A 77 -4.92 -14.67 10.60
CA SER A 77 -5.03 -13.70 11.69
C SER A 77 -6.51 -13.38 11.99
N SER A 78 -6.79 -12.86 13.19
CA SER A 78 -8.15 -12.45 13.58
C SER A 78 -8.76 -11.47 12.58
N ILE A 79 -7.96 -10.51 12.08
CA ILE A 79 -8.39 -9.52 11.10
C ILE A 79 -8.74 -10.19 9.76
N GLN A 80 -7.93 -11.14 9.29
CA GLN A 80 -8.22 -11.89 8.06
C GLN A 80 -9.53 -12.66 8.18
N LYS A 81 -9.74 -13.36 9.30
CA LYS A 81 -10.98 -14.11 9.55
C LYS A 81 -12.21 -13.19 9.47
N MET A 82 -12.15 -12.01 10.08
CA MET A 82 -13.25 -11.02 10.01
C MET A 82 -13.45 -10.41 8.62
N LEU A 83 -12.39 -10.31 7.81
CA LEU A 83 -12.53 -9.86 6.41
C LEU A 83 -13.11 -10.96 5.51
N TRP A 84 -12.99 -12.23 5.90
CA TRP A 84 -13.56 -13.35 5.18
C TRP A 84 -15.00 -13.67 5.58
N THR A 85 -15.46 -13.22 6.75
CA THR A 85 -16.88 -13.36 7.12
C THR A 85 -17.77 -12.51 6.20
N ARG A 86 -18.83 -13.14 5.70
CA ARG A 86 -19.78 -12.59 4.72
C ARG A 86 -20.59 -11.41 5.24
N ASP A 87 -20.91 -11.43 6.53
CA ASP A 87 -21.73 -10.40 7.14
C ASP A 87 -20.84 -9.42 7.90
N ASN A 88 -21.18 -8.13 7.83
CA ASN A 88 -20.70 -7.11 8.78
C ASN A 88 -21.13 -7.40 10.24
N ASN A 89 -21.56 -8.64 10.54
CA ASN A 89 -21.86 -9.14 11.84
C ASN A 89 -20.56 -9.53 12.56
N PHE A 90 -19.78 -8.52 12.92
CA PHE A 90 -18.50 -8.62 13.63
C PHE A 90 -18.63 -9.21 15.06
N LYS A 91 -19.82 -9.65 15.48
CA LYS A 91 -20.13 -10.25 16.78
C LYS A 91 -20.08 -11.77 16.79
N ALA A 92 -20.04 -12.43 15.64
CA ALA A 92 -20.06 -13.89 15.62
C ALA A 92 -18.62 -14.42 15.74
N GLN A 93 -18.36 -15.13 16.84
CA GLN A 93 -17.37 -16.21 16.87
C GLN A 93 -17.87 -17.28 15.87
N VAL A 94 -17.65 -17.06 14.59
CA VAL A 94 -18.00 -18.03 13.56
C VAL A 94 -16.74 -18.83 13.26
N ASP A 95 -16.89 -20.14 13.32
CA ASP A 95 -16.11 -21.08 12.53
C ASP A 95 -16.12 -20.53 11.10
N ALA A 96 -15.04 -19.84 10.73
CA ALA A 96 -14.90 -19.27 9.41
C ALA A 96 -14.80 -20.45 8.45
N GLU A 97 -15.94 -20.91 7.94
CA GLU A 97 -15.99 -21.85 6.83
C GLU A 97 -15.14 -21.23 5.74
N VAL A 98 -14.02 -21.91 5.50
CA VAL A 98 -12.95 -21.45 4.64
C VAL A 98 -13.57 -21.14 3.30
N ILE A 99 -13.53 -19.86 2.93
CA ILE A 99 -13.72 -19.46 1.55
C ILE A 99 -12.69 -20.25 0.74
N VAL A 100 -13.18 -21.26 0.02
CA VAL A 100 -12.37 -22.08 -0.86
C VAL A 100 -11.83 -21.15 -1.94
N ASN A 101 -10.55 -20.78 -1.84
CA ASN A 101 -9.83 -20.02 -2.85
C ASN A 101 -9.65 -20.92 -4.07
N SER A 102 -10.69 -21.03 -4.89
CA SER A 102 -10.51 -21.41 -6.29
C SER A 102 -9.59 -20.35 -6.93
N PRO A 103 -8.64 -20.72 -7.80
CA PRO A 103 -7.86 -19.74 -8.56
C PRO A 103 -8.74 -18.73 -9.32
N ASP A 104 -9.96 -19.13 -9.68
CA ASP A 104 -10.95 -18.29 -10.37
C ASP A 104 -11.89 -17.53 -9.40
N ASP A 105 -11.58 -17.51 -8.10
CA ASP A 105 -12.36 -16.74 -7.14
C ASP A 105 -12.14 -15.24 -7.37
N LYS A 106 -13.19 -14.56 -7.85
CA LYS A 106 -13.21 -13.10 -8.07
C LYS A 106 -12.84 -12.29 -6.82
N ARG A 107 -12.88 -12.88 -5.61
CA ARG A 107 -12.42 -12.25 -4.36
C ARG A 107 -10.91 -12.15 -4.23
N LEU A 108 -10.15 -12.80 -5.09
CA LEU A 108 -8.69 -12.66 -5.19
C LEU A 108 -8.30 -11.46 -6.06
N GLU A 109 -9.22 -10.96 -6.88
CA GLU A 109 -8.97 -9.81 -7.75
C GLU A 109 -8.87 -8.49 -6.97
N PRO A 110 -8.17 -7.46 -7.51
CA PRO A 110 -8.05 -6.16 -6.84
C PRO A 110 -9.39 -5.49 -6.50
N GLY A 111 -10.41 -5.65 -7.36
CA GLY A 111 -11.75 -5.13 -7.12
C GLY A 111 -11.84 -3.59 -7.03
N LYS A 112 -13.01 -3.06 -6.65
CA LYS A 112 -13.28 -1.61 -6.64
C LYS A 112 -12.53 -0.84 -5.53
N TYR A 113 -12.29 -1.50 -4.40
CA TYR A 113 -11.74 -0.89 -3.19
C TYR A 113 -10.40 -1.52 -2.86
N LEU A 114 -9.38 -0.68 -2.67
CA LEU A 114 -8.06 -1.07 -2.22
C LEU A 114 -7.71 -0.30 -0.95
N ALA A 115 -7.26 -0.99 0.09
CA ALA A 115 -6.62 -0.33 1.24
C ALA A 115 -5.11 -0.39 1.07
N MET A 116 -4.44 0.69 1.45
CA MET A 116 -3.00 0.83 1.37
C MET A 116 -2.45 1.35 2.69
N ASP A 117 -1.27 0.84 3.05
CA ASP A 117 -0.47 1.34 4.15
C ASP A 117 1.02 1.21 3.79
N CYS A 118 1.85 2.12 4.29
CA CYS A 118 3.27 2.18 4.01
C CYS A 118 4.11 2.25 5.29
N GLU A 119 5.26 1.56 5.25
CA GLU A 119 6.31 1.76 6.23
C GLU A 119 7.36 2.74 5.71
N PHE A 120 7.90 3.56 6.61
CA PHE A 120 8.88 4.59 6.29
C PHE A 120 10.17 4.40 7.06
N VAL A 121 11.27 4.76 6.40
CA VAL A 121 12.59 4.94 7.01
C VAL A 121 12.98 6.42 6.98
N GLY A 122 13.94 6.80 7.82
CA GLY A 122 14.54 8.12 7.87
C GLY A 122 15.67 8.28 6.84
N ILE A 123 15.63 9.39 6.11
CA ILE A 123 16.71 9.91 5.25
C ILE A 123 17.08 11.32 5.69
N GLY A 124 18.19 11.86 5.19
CA GLY A 124 18.67 13.19 5.55
C GLY A 124 19.52 13.18 6.82
N LYS A 125 19.78 14.35 7.41
CA LYS A 125 20.56 14.39 8.65
C LYS A 125 19.74 13.74 9.77
N ASP A 126 20.30 12.75 10.45
CA ASP A 126 19.68 12.05 11.58
C ASP A 126 18.26 11.51 11.29
N GLY A 127 17.95 11.20 10.02
CA GLY A 127 16.65 10.63 9.63
C GLY A 127 15.48 11.63 9.67
N GLU A 128 15.74 12.92 9.53
CA GLU A 128 14.77 14.02 9.58
C GLU A 128 13.60 13.92 8.57
N HIS A 129 13.76 13.18 7.46
CA HIS A 129 12.74 13.06 6.41
C HIS A 129 12.30 11.61 6.23
N ASN A 130 11.01 11.42 5.98
CA ASN A 130 10.45 10.11 5.67
C ASN A 130 10.77 9.71 4.22
N ALA A 131 11.12 8.44 4.04
CA ALA A 131 11.20 7.80 2.73
C ALA A 131 10.48 6.46 2.76
N LEU A 132 9.76 6.15 1.67
CA LEU A 132 9.06 4.88 1.51
C LEU A 132 10.02 3.70 1.56
N ALA A 133 9.71 2.71 2.39
CA ALA A 133 10.52 1.51 2.57
C ALA A 133 9.73 0.21 2.41
N ARG A 134 8.42 0.22 2.62
CA ARG A 134 7.52 -0.89 2.29
C ARG A 134 6.15 -0.32 1.93
N VAL A 135 5.48 -0.91 0.95
CA VAL A 135 4.08 -0.61 0.63
C VAL A 135 3.28 -1.90 0.56
N SER A 136 2.14 -1.91 1.24
CA SER A 136 1.18 -3.01 1.20
C SER A 136 -0.16 -2.54 0.71
N ILE A 137 -0.75 -3.27 -0.23
CA ILE A 137 -2.07 -3.00 -0.78
C ILE A 137 -2.91 -4.27 -0.70
N VAL A 138 -4.09 -4.15 -0.10
CA VAL A 138 -5.05 -5.25 0.03
C VAL A 138 -6.38 -4.91 -0.62
N ASN A 139 -7.07 -5.91 -1.12
CA ASN A 139 -8.42 -5.73 -1.65
C ASN A 139 -9.47 -5.70 -0.54
N PHE A 140 -10.74 -5.58 -0.95
CA PHE A 140 -11.90 -5.53 -0.05
C PHE A 140 -12.02 -6.72 0.92
N PHE A 141 -11.44 -7.87 0.56
CA PHE A 141 -11.46 -9.11 1.34
C PHE A 141 -10.18 -9.32 2.16
N GLY A 142 -9.24 -8.36 2.14
CA GLY A 142 -7.97 -8.46 2.84
C GLY A 142 -6.93 -9.34 2.16
N HIS A 143 -7.17 -9.78 0.92
CA HIS A 143 -6.15 -10.46 0.12
C HIS A 143 -5.09 -9.44 -0.29
N VAL A 144 -3.82 -9.84 -0.13
CA VAL A 144 -2.68 -9.01 -0.51
C VAL A 144 -2.58 -8.97 -2.01
N ILE A 145 -2.70 -7.78 -2.58
CA ILE A 145 -2.56 -7.52 -4.01
C ILE A 145 -1.13 -7.08 -4.33
N MET A 146 -0.50 -6.37 -3.40
CA MET A 146 0.90 -5.95 -3.48
C MET A 146 1.47 -5.87 -2.07
N ASP A 147 2.70 -6.36 -1.89
CA ASP A 147 3.51 -6.17 -0.68
C ASP A 147 4.96 -6.16 -1.15
N GLU A 148 5.56 -4.96 -1.21
CA GLU A 148 6.93 -4.79 -1.72
C GLU A 148 7.75 -3.93 -0.77
N TYR A 149 8.95 -4.41 -0.42
CA TYR A 149 10.01 -3.56 0.11
C TYR A 149 10.54 -2.65 -0.99
N VAL A 150 10.86 -1.42 -0.63
CA VAL A 150 11.18 -0.34 -1.55
C VAL A 150 12.56 0.20 -1.23
N ARG A 151 13.45 0.22 -2.23
CA ARG A 151 14.75 0.87 -2.10
C ARG A 151 14.59 2.38 -2.30
N PRO A 152 14.81 3.21 -1.26
CA PRO A 152 14.65 4.66 -1.36
C PRO A 152 15.68 5.27 -2.31
N LYS A 153 15.35 6.45 -2.86
CA LYS A 153 16.27 7.21 -3.74
C LYS A 153 17.47 7.78 -2.99
N ALA A 154 17.29 8.12 -1.72
CA ALA A 154 18.32 8.68 -0.85
C ALA A 154 18.86 7.61 0.10
N ARG A 155 20.05 7.85 0.65
CA ARG A 155 20.65 6.99 1.67
C ARG A 155 19.79 7.00 2.92
N VAL A 156 19.46 5.80 3.41
CA VAL A 156 18.82 5.60 4.70
C VAL A 156 19.82 5.89 5.82
N THR A 157 19.42 6.75 6.75
CA THR A 157 20.22 7.14 7.92
C THR A 157 19.60 6.65 9.23
N ASP A 158 18.31 6.37 9.23
CA ASP A 158 17.60 5.77 10.36
C ASP A 158 16.55 4.79 9.83
N PHE A 159 16.62 3.52 10.22
CA PHE A 159 15.65 2.51 9.77
C PHE A 159 14.36 2.53 10.57
N ARG A 160 14.39 3.09 11.79
CA ARG A 160 13.24 3.09 12.71
C ARG A 160 12.66 1.70 12.92
N THR A 161 13.50 0.66 12.89
CA THR A 161 13.09 -0.75 12.81
C THR A 161 12.11 -1.15 13.90
N SER A 162 12.30 -0.64 15.13
CA SER A 162 11.40 -0.88 16.25
C SER A 162 9.95 -0.43 16.02
N ILE A 163 9.74 0.47 15.05
CA ILE A 163 8.41 0.96 14.64
C ILE A 163 8.07 0.40 13.26
N SER A 164 8.94 0.58 12.26
CA SER A 164 8.63 0.28 10.85
C SER A 164 8.69 -1.21 10.50
N GLY A 165 9.33 -2.05 11.32
CA GLY A 165 9.67 -3.44 10.98
C GLY A 165 10.63 -3.56 9.78
N VAL A 166 11.19 -2.45 9.29
CA VAL A 166 12.14 -2.43 8.19
C VAL A 166 13.55 -2.48 8.73
N ALA A 167 14.31 -3.47 8.27
CA ALA A 167 15.70 -3.66 8.63
C ALA A 167 16.60 -3.53 7.38
N PRO A 168 17.92 -3.30 7.55
CA PRO A 168 18.85 -3.10 6.44
C PRO A 168 18.83 -4.20 5.38
N TRP A 169 18.69 -5.47 5.79
CA TRP A 169 18.66 -6.60 4.85
C TRP A 169 17.39 -6.61 3.98
N HIS A 170 16.26 -6.06 4.45
CA HIS A 170 15.04 -5.94 3.65
C HIS A 170 15.24 -5.03 2.43
N LEU A 171 16.16 -4.06 2.52
CA LEU A 171 16.37 -3.06 1.46
C LEU A 171 17.52 -3.37 0.49
N LYS A 172 18.29 -4.44 0.75
CA LYS A 172 19.47 -4.80 -0.05
C LYS A 172 19.10 -5.09 -1.51
N ASP A 173 18.08 -5.91 -1.71
CA ASP A 173 17.58 -6.35 -3.02
C ASP A 173 16.14 -5.85 -3.29
N ALA A 174 15.72 -4.80 -2.57
CA ALA A 174 14.39 -4.21 -2.71
C ALA A 174 14.18 -3.54 -4.07
N THR A 175 12.93 -3.55 -4.54
CA THR A 175 12.53 -2.93 -5.80
C THR A 175 12.83 -1.43 -5.74
N PRO A 176 13.44 -0.82 -6.79
CA PRO A 176 13.67 0.62 -6.84
C PRO A 176 12.37 1.41 -6.70
N PHE A 177 12.43 2.53 -5.97
CA PHE A 177 11.28 3.41 -5.74
C PHE A 177 10.47 3.72 -7.00
N ASP A 178 11.14 4.06 -8.11
CA ASP A 178 10.44 4.47 -9.35
C ASP A 178 9.61 3.35 -9.96
N ASP A 179 10.02 2.09 -9.78
CA ASP A 179 9.28 0.95 -10.30
C ASP A 179 8.10 0.60 -9.40
N VAL A 180 8.29 0.66 -8.08
CA VAL A 180 7.21 0.52 -7.10
C VAL A 180 6.15 1.61 -7.29
N GLN A 181 6.57 2.87 -7.43
CA GLN A 181 5.66 3.98 -7.66
C GLN A 181 4.80 3.77 -8.90
N LYS A 182 5.39 3.32 -10.02
CA LYS A 182 4.64 3.00 -11.26
C LYS A 182 3.64 1.87 -11.03
N LYS A 183 4.04 0.81 -10.33
CA LYS A 183 3.15 -0.32 -10.00
C LYS A 183 1.97 0.14 -9.14
N VAL A 184 2.24 0.89 -8.06
CA VAL A 184 1.20 1.45 -7.17
C VAL A 184 0.27 2.36 -7.96
N SER A 185 0.82 3.31 -8.73
CA SER A 185 0.04 4.25 -9.54
C SER A 185 -0.89 3.53 -10.53
N ALA A 186 -0.38 2.51 -11.23
CA ALA A 186 -1.18 1.72 -12.15
C ALA A 186 -2.27 0.92 -11.42
N LEU A 187 -1.96 0.38 -10.23
CA LEU A 187 -2.87 -0.46 -9.47
C LEU A 187 -4.04 0.33 -8.88
N ILE A 188 -3.79 1.51 -8.31
CA ILE A 188 -4.82 2.35 -7.67
C ILE A 188 -5.63 3.17 -8.67
N LYS A 189 -5.18 3.25 -9.93
CA LYS A 189 -5.86 4.00 -10.99
C LYS A 189 -7.31 3.52 -11.15
N ASP A 190 -8.22 4.48 -11.24
CA ASP A 190 -9.66 4.25 -11.41
C ASP A 190 -10.31 3.37 -10.30
N ARG A 191 -9.65 3.27 -9.13
CA ARG A 191 -10.17 2.56 -7.94
C ARG A 191 -10.33 3.47 -6.74
N ILE A 192 -11.19 3.06 -5.80
CA ILE A 192 -11.33 3.76 -4.52
C ILE A 192 -10.18 3.34 -3.63
N LEU A 193 -9.38 4.31 -3.21
CA LEU A 193 -8.27 4.12 -2.29
C LEU A 193 -8.74 4.41 -0.87
N VAL A 194 -8.64 3.40 -0.02
CA VAL A 194 -8.97 3.42 1.39
C VAL A 194 -7.67 3.55 2.18
N GLY A 195 -7.66 4.39 3.20
CA GLY A 195 -6.48 4.61 4.02
C GLY A 195 -6.80 5.07 5.44
N HIS A 196 -5.76 5.22 6.24
CA HIS A 196 -5.85 5.77 7.60
C HIS A 196 -4.77 6.86 7.77
N ALA A 197 -5.15 8.12 7.55
CA ALA A 197 -4.21 9.24 7.40
C ALA A 197 -3.29 9.11 6.16
N ILE A 198 -3.88 8.69 5.03
CA ILE A 198 -3.21 8.28 3.77
C ILE A 198 -2.40 9.38 3.07
N ALA A 199 -2.51 10.63 3.53
CA ALA A 199 -1.81 11.76 2.94
C ALA A 199 -0.29 11.59 3.03
N ASN A 200 0.21 11.06 4.16
CA ASN A 200 1.63 10.84 4.38
C ASN A 200 2.19 9.77 3.43
N ASP A 201 1.43 8.69 3.23
CA ASP A 201 1.74 7.61 2.30
C ASP A 201 1.84 8.12 0.87
N LEU A 202 0.83 8.86 0.41
CA LEU A 202 0.79 9.44 -0.93
C LEU A 202 1.92 10.46 -1.14
N GLU A 203 2.26 11.25 -0.13
CA GLU A 203 3.40 12.17 -0.18
C GLU A 203 4.72 11.41 -0.34
N CYS A 204 4.97 10.37 0.46
CA CYS A 204 6.18 9.55 0.36
C CYS A 204 6.27 8.78 -0.97
N LEU A 205 5.12 8.33 -1.50
CA LEU A 205 5.00 7.74 -2.83
C LEU A 205 5.13 8.77 -3.97
N GLN A 206 5.07 10.07 -3.66
CA GLN A 206 5.01 11.17 -4.64
C GLN A 206 3.83 11.00 -5.62
N LEU A 207 2.69 10.53 -5.11
CA LEU A 207 1.46 10.30 -5.85
C LEU A 207 0.34 11.23 -5.35
N SER A 208 -0.64 11.45 -6.21
CA SER A 208 -1.91 12.08 -5.86
C SER A 208 -3.05 11.18 -6.28
N HIS A 209 -4.12 11.13 -5.49
CA HIS A 209 -5.34 10.41 -5.85
C HIS A 209 -6.55 11.35 -5.85
N PRO A 210 -7.52 11.22 -6.77
CA PRO A 210 -8.68 12.09 -6.80
C PRO A 210 -9.43 12.06 -5.47
N ARG A 211 -9.73 13.24 -4.90
CA ARG A 211 -10.42 13.37 -3.61
C ARG A 211 -11.72 12.58 -3.54
N ARG A 212 -12.49 12.53 -4.64
CA ARG A 212 -13.75 11.76 -4.74
C ARG A 212 -13.55 10.25 -4.61
N MET A 213 -12.34 9.76 -4.88
CA MET A 213 -11.96 8.35 -4.84
C MET A 213 -11.10 8.00 -3.62
N LEU A 214 -10.91 8.93 -2.68
CA LEU A 214 -10.27 8.68 -1.40
C LEU A 214 -11.31 8.39 -0.32
N ARG A 215 -11.04 7.38 0.52
CA ARG A 215 -11.81 7.02 1.71
C ARG A 215 -10.87 6.91 2.89
N ASP A 216 -10.56 8.06 3.49
CA ASP A 216 -9.70 8.12 4.66
C ASP A 216 -10.51 7.91 5.94
N THR A 217 -10.26 6.79 6.61
CA THR A 217 -10.96 6.38 7.83
C THR A 217 -10.72 7.36 8.98
N VAL A 218 -9.61 8.09 9.03
CA VAL A 218 -9.33 9.10 10.08
C VAL A 218 -10.34 10.27 10.07
N SER A 219 -11.00 10.48 8.93
CA SER A 219 -12.01 11.53 8.75
C SER A 219 -13.43 11.11 9.15
N CYS A 220 -13.65 9.83 9.46
CA CYS A 220 -14.96 9.31 9.86
C CYS A 220 -15.41 9.91 11.20
N SER A 221 -16.62 10.48 11.23
CA SER A 221 -17.18 11.13 12.43
C SER A 221 -17.30 10.18 13.63
N GLU A 222 -17.77 8.95 13.42
CA GLU A 222 -17.85 7.92 14.47
C GLU A 222 -16.47 7.66 15.09
N TYR A 223 -15.42 7.58 14.27
CA TYR A 223 -14.07 7.26 14.74
C TYR A 223 -13.43 8.45 15.46
N ARG A 224 -13.68 9.68 15.00
CA ARG A 224 -13.25 10.89 15.71
C ARG A 224 -13.91 11.01 17.07
N LYS A 225 -15.18 10.61 17.23
CA LYS A 225 -15.84 10.59 18.55
C LYS A 225 -15.10 9.68 19.54
N VAL A 226 -14.64 8.51 19.10
CA VAL A 226 -13.81 7.60 19.92
C VAL A 226 -12.50 8.26 20.37
N ALA A 227 -11.97 9.20 19.58
CA ALA A 227 -10.78 9.98 19.89
C ALA A 227 -11.06 11.36 20.51
N GLY A 228 -12.27 11.62 21.02
CA GLY A 228 -12.61 12.90 21.65
C GLY A 228 -12.54 14.08 20.66
N GLY A 229 -12.91 13.84 19.41
CA GLY A 229 -12.88 14.83 18.33
C GLY A 229 -11.53 14.99 17.64
N ARG A 230 -10.46 14.35 18.12
CA ARG A 230 -9.13 14.32 17.48
C ARG A 230 -9.06 13.25 16.38
N SER A 231 -7.95 13.25 15.63
CA SER A 231 -7.64 12.15 14.72
C SER A 231 -7.35 10.87 15.52
N PRO A 232 -8.16 9.80 15.36
CA PRO A 232 -7.91 8.54 16.06
C PRO A 232 -6.69 7.82 15.50
N SER A 233 -5.98 7.05 16.34
CA SER A 233 -4.98 6.09 15.86
C SER A 233 -5.65 4.79 15.42
N LEU A 234 -5.03 4.09 14.47
CA LEU A 234 -5.52 2.80 13.96
C LEU A 234 -5.65 1.79 15.11
N ARG A 235 -4.60 1.63 15.92
CA ARG A 235 -4.59 0.79 17.13
C ARG A 235 -5.77 1.08 18.07
N LYS A 236 -6.08 2.36 18.34
CA LYS A 236 -7.18 2.72 19.24
C LYS A 236 -8.53 2.28 18.67
N LEU A 237 -8.75 2.45 17.37
CA LEU A 237 -10.01 2.04 16.74
C LEU A 237 -10.15 0.52 16.69
N MET A 238 -9.08 -0.18 16.35
CA MET A 238 -9.06 -1.65 16.33
C MET A 238 -9.37 -2.23 17.71
N GLN A 239 -8.75 -1.68 18.75
CA GLN A 239 -9.03 -2.09 20.12
C GLN A 239 -10.43 -1.71 20.58
N HIS A 240 -10.96 -0.56 20.17
CA HIS A 240 -12.29 -0.12 20.57
C HIS A 240 -13.40 -0.99 19.95
N PHE A 241 -13.38 -1.16 18.63
CA PHE A 241 -14.46 -1.79 17.86
C PHE A 241 -14.33 -3.30 17.71
N PHE A 242 -13.11 -3.82 17.60
CA PHE A 242 -12.88 -5.23 17.30
C PHE A 242 -12.20 -6.00 18.43
N LYS A 243 -11.76 -5.30 19.50
CA LYS A 243 -11.02 -5.89 20.64
C LYS A 243 -9.74 -6.61 20.19
N ILE A 244 -9.13 -6.11 19.13
CA ILE A 244 -7.86 -6.61 18.58
C ILE A 244 -6.79 -5.57 18.87
N ASN A 245 -5.73 -5.98 19.55
CA ASN A 245 -4.50 -5.21 19.64
C ASN A 245 -3.69 -5.46 18.36
N ILE A 246 -3.22 -4.39 17.76
CA ILE A 246 -2.27 -4.37 16.64
C ILE A 246 -1.13 -3.43 17.02
N GLN A 247 -0.03 -3.47 16.27
CA GLN A 247 1.13 -2.61 16.52
C GLN A 247 1.68 -2.80 17.95
N ASP A 248 1.67 -4.06 18.44
CA ASP A 248 2.36 -4.47 19.67
C ASP A 248 3.79 -4.88 19.31
N GLY A 249 4.64 -3.85 19.13
CA GLY A 249 6.00 -4.01 18.63
C GLY A 249 6.17 -3.34 17.27
N GLU A 250 6.89 -4.01 16.37
CA GLU A 250 7.08 -3.55 15.00
C GLU A 250 5.75 -3.55 14.23
N HIS A 251 5.57 -2.55 13.38
CA HIS A 251 4.39 -2.44 12.52
C HIS A 251 4.51 -3.37 11.32
N SER A 252 3.35 -3.70 10.77
CA SER A 252 3.22 -4.48 9.55
C SER A 252 2.21 -3.80 8.66
N SER A 253 2.68 -3.09 7.64
CA SER A 253 1.81 -2.49 6.62
C SER A 253 0.74 -3.44 6.04
N VAL A 254 0.98 -4.76 5.99
CA VAL A 254 -0.07 -5.72 5.59
C VAL A 254 -1.18 -5.82 6.63
N GLU A 255 -0.82 -5.90 7.92
CA GLU A 255 -1.80 -5.91 9.01
C GLU A 255 -2.56 -4.58 9.06
N ASP A 256 -1.85 -3.46 8.94
CA ASP A 256 -2.42 -2.11 9.02
C ASP A 256 -3.33 -1.79 7.82
N ALA A 257 -2.97 -2.21 6.61
CA ALA A 257 -3.84 -2.12 5.44
C ALA A 257 -5.12 -2.96 5.61
N ARG A 258 -5.02 -4.16 6.21
CA ARG A 258 -6.18 -5.01 6.51
C ARG A 258 -7.07 -4.41 7.60
N ALA A 259 -6.48 -3.92 8.69
CA ALA A 259 -7.19 -3.21 9.76
C ALA A 259 -7.93 -1.98 9.21
N THR A 260 -7.26 -1.22 8.34
CA THR A 260 -7.84 -0.07 7.64
C THR A 260 -9.04 -0.49 6.76
N MET A 261 -8.91 -1.57 5.98
CA MET A 261 -10.03 -2.11 5.19
C MET A 261 -11.19 -2.58 6.08
N LEU A 262 -10.88 -3.22 7.21
CA LEU A 262 -11.89 -3.70 8.15
C LEU A 262 -12.70 -2.55 8.77
N LEU A 263 -12.01 -1.48 9.19
CA LEU A 263 -12.66 -0.26 9.65
C LEU A 263 -13.52 0.35 8.53
N PHE A 264 -12.96 0.52 7.33
CA PHE A 264 -13.74 1.04 6.21
C PHE A 264 -15.01 0.22 5.95
N ARG A 265 -14.93 -1.11 5.95
CA ARG A 265 -16.10 -1.99 5.79
C ARG A 265 -17.15 -1.78 6.88
N ARG A 266 -16.71 -1.62 8.13
CA ARG A 266 -17.60 -1.35 9.26
C ARG A 266 -18.40 -0.06 9.08
N ALA A 267 -17.75 1.04 8.67
CA ALA A 267 -18.38 2.35 8.51
C ALA A 267 -18.68 2.71 7.06
N LYS A 268 -18.71 1.73 6.15
CA LYS A 268 -18.73 1.97 4.70
C LYS A 268 -19.91 2.85 4.30
N ASP A 269 -21.11 2.53 4.75
CA ASP A 269 -22.32 3.23 4.31
C ASP A 269 -22.33 4.68 4.78
N ASP A 270 -21.85 4.95 5.99
CA ASP A 270 -21.73 6.31 6.51
C ASP A 270 -20.62 7.10 5.79
N ILE A 271 -19.48 6.47 5.50
CA ILE A 271 -18.40 7.11 4.75
C ILE A 271 -18.86 7.43 3.32
N GLU A 272 -19.52 6.50 2.63
CA GLU A 272 -20.01 6.72 1.26
C GLU A 272 -21.10 7.81 1.22
N ARG A 273 -22.07 7.78 2.13
CA ARG A 273 -23.11 8.81 2.25
C ARG A 273 -22.51 10.20 2.48
N ASN A 274 -21.46 10.30 3.29
CA ASN A 274 -20.76 11.57 3.53
C ASN A 274 -19.95 12.04 2.32
N MET A 275 -19.49 11.13 1.46
CA MET A 275 -18.80 11.48 0.22
C MET A 275 -19.76 11.94 -0.87
N GLU A 276 -20.98 11.41 -0.90
CA GLU A 276 -22.04 11.88 -1.80
C GLU A 276 -22.47 13.32 -1.48
N ARG A 277 -22.65 13.66 -0.20
CA ARG A 277 -23.02 15.01 0.25
C ARG A 277 -21.98 16.11 -0.01
N ARG A 278 -20.74 15.71 -0.31
CA ARG A 278 -19.62 16.64 -0.58
C ARG A 278 -19.46 16.96 -2.07
N ASN A 279 -20.26 16.32 -2.94
CA ASN A 279 -20.37 16.65 -4.36
C ASN A 279 -21.52 17.63 -4.56
#